data_AF-A0A842MTB6-F1
#
_entry.id   AF-A0A842MTB6-F1
#
_cell.length_a   1.000
_cell.length_b   1.000
_cell.length_c   1.000
_cell.angle_alpha   90.00
_cell.angle_beta   90.00
_cell.angle_gamma   90.00
#
_symmetry.space_group_name_H-M   'P 1'
#
loop_
_entity.id
_entity.type
_entity.pdbx_description
1 polymer ?
#
loop_
_entity_poly.entity_id
_entity_poly.type
_entity_poly.pdbx_seq_one_letter_code
_entity_poly.pdbx_strand_id
1 'polypeptide(L)'
;MLGKTIERQNPDRPFRQYLENYCGVLPDARTRWCTRKLKIEPFERFVGQDLVYNYIAIRADESQRKGYISTKPNIKAKYPFIEDGITKADVMRILEESGIGLPKYYEWRSRSGCYFCFFQQRIEWIGLYKRHPEKFQQAMEMEKEDPVTGERFTWVPGESLRELIRPERIQQIEANFQKKLLVMNKSVPNMPLSKVFALDVSCDEGDEPCLICQL
;
A
#
# COMPACT_ATOMS: atom_id res chain seq x y z
N MET A 1 -18.22 -18.92 4.35
CA MET A 1 -16.74 -19.11 4.42
C MET A 1 -16.44 -20.55 4.05
N LEU A 2 -15.41 -20.79 3.23
CA LEU A 2 -15.11 -22.07 2.55
C LEU A 2 -14.68 -23.25 3.48
N GLY A 3 -14.93 -23.16 4.80
CA GLY A 3 -14.59 -24.21 5.77
C GLY A 3 -13.11 -24.54 5.91
N LYS A 4 -12.22 -23.66 5.41
CA LYS A 4 -10.76 -23.84 5.48
C LYS A 4 -10.19 -23.17 6.73
N THR A 5 -9.22 -23.82 7.36
CA THR A 5 -8.45 -23.27 8.49
C THR A 5 -7.61 -22.08 8.02
N ILE A 6 -7.57 -21.01 8.82
CA ILE A 6 -6.74 -19.83 8.58
C ILE A 6 -5.63 -19.81 9.61
N GLU A 7 -4.41 -20.14 9.17
CA GLU A 7 -3.20 -20.04 9.99
C GLU A 7 -2.76 -18.57 10.12
N ARG A 8 -2.73 -18.06 11.35
CA ARG A 8 -2.35 -16.66 11.64
C ARG A 8 -0.87 -16.60 11.99
N GLN A 9 -0.09 -16.04 11.07
CA GLN A 9 1.34 -15.82 11.29
C GLN A 9 1.62 -14.45 11.89
N ASN A 10 2.50 -14.42 12.88
CA ASN A 10 3.04 -13.19 13.45
C ASN A 10 4.56 -13.12 13.23
N PRO A 11 5.12 -11.90 13.07
CA PRO A 11 6.56 -11.74 13.12
C PRO A 11 7.11 -12.09 14.50
N ASP A 12 8.42 -12.38 14.58
CA ASP A 12 9.08 -12.67 15.87
C ASP A 12 8.92 -11.56 16.89
N ARG A 13 8.93 -10.33 16.39
CA ARG A 13 9.01 -9.11 17.18
C ARG A 13 7.96 -8.13 16.67
N PRO A 14 7.36 -7.32 17.55
CA PRO A 14 6.43 -6.29 17.15
C PRO A 14 7.14 -5.21 16.31
N PHE A 15 6.36 -4.46 15.53
CA PHE A 15 6.87 -3.39 14.66
C PHE A 15 7.80 -2.42 15.40
N ARG A 16 7.40 -1.97 16.61
CA ARG A 16 8.16 -1.01 17.42
C ARG A 16 9.57 -1.51 17.74
N GLN A 17 9.73 -2.80 18.05
CA GLN A 17 11.04 -3.36 18.35
C GLN A 17 11.92 -3.45 17.10
N TYR A 18 11.36 -3.74 15.93
CA TYR A 18 12.13 -3.63 14.69
C TYR A 18 12.50 -2.19 14.38
N LEU A 19 11.59 -1.23 14.60
CA LEU A 19 11.88 0.19 14.43
C LEU A 19 13.07 0.62 15.31
N GLU A 20 13.14 0.17 16.55
CA GLU A 20 14.29 0.37 17.46
C GLU A 20 15.57 -0.28 16.92
N ASN A 21 15.49 -1.52 16.42
CA ASN A 21 16.64 -2.22 15.80
C ASN A 21 17.18 -1.48 14.57
N TYR A 22 16.33 -0.74 13.85
CA TYR A 22 16.73 0.14 12.74
C TYR A 22 16.98 1.58 13.18
N CYS A 23 17.35 1.81 14.45
CA CYS A 23 17.68 3.11 15.02
C CYS A 23 16.59 4.17 14.87
N GLY A 24 15.32 3.77 14.76
CA GLY A 24 14.19 4.67 14.54
C GLY A 24 13.95 5.07 13.08
N VAL A 25 14.70 4.50 12.11
CA VAL A 25 14.50 4.78 10.69
C VAL A 25 13.20 4.13 10.21
N LEU A 26 12.25 4.96 9.79
CA LEU A 26 10.99 4.51 9.22
C LEU A 26 11.23 3.71 7.92
N PRO A 27 10.44 2.65 7.66
CA PRO A 27 10.53 1.96 6.39
C PRO A 27 10.02 2.88 5.28
N ASP A 28 10.73 2.86 4.15
CA ASP A 28 10.37 3.62 2.94
C ASP A 28 10.41 2.70 1.70
N ALA A 29 10.19 3.30 0.53
CA ALA A 29 10.17 2.56 -0.74
C ALA A 29 11.51 1.92 -1.09
N ARG A 30 12.63 2.39 -0.52
CA ARG A 30 13.98 1.91 -0.82
C ARG A 30 14.41 0.80 0.14
N THR A 31 14.32 1.06 1.44
CA THR A 31 14.78 0.16 2.51
C THR A 31 13.85 -1.03 2.69
N ARG A 32 12.52 -0.81 2.59
CA ARG A 32 11.45 -1.82 2.66
C ARG A 32 11.63 -2.90 3.74
N TRP A 33 12.29 -2.57 4.85
CA TRP A 33 12.65 -3.56 5.87
C TRP A 33 11.42 -4.21 6.50
N CYS A 34 10.29 -3.51 6.53
CA CYS A 34 9.00 -4.01 7.01
C CYS A 34 8.49 -5.18 6.15
N THR A 35 8.76 -5.19 4.84
CA THR A 35 8.38 -6.31 3.96
C THR A 35 9.23 -7.53 4.26
N ARG A 36 10.55 -7.34 4.39
CA ARG A 36 11.49 -8.43 4.73
C ARG A 36 11.19 -9.02 6.11
N LYS A 37 11.18 -8.19 7.16
CA LYS A 37 11.10 -8.64 8.56
C LYS A 37 9.70 -9.04 9.02
N LEU A 38 8.66 -8.39 8.51
CA LEU A 38 7.30 -8.60 9.01
C LEU A 38 6.45 -9.50 8.11
N LYS A 39 6.90 -9.79 6.88
CA LYS A 39 6.14 -10.58 5.92
C LYS A 39 6.94 -11.77 5.40
N ILE A 40 8.08 -11.52 4.76
CA ILE A 40 8.85 -12.58 4.06
C ILE A 40 9.48 -13.55 5.05
N GLU A 41 10.27 -13.08 6.01
CA GLU A 41 10.95 -13.95 6.98
C GLU A 41 9.97 -14.79 7.83
N PRO A 42 8.86 -14.23 8.36
CA PRO A 42 7.86 -15.03 9.08
C PRO A 42 7.19 -16.08 8.19
N PHE A 43 6.85 -15.72 6.94
CA PHE A 43 6.29 -16.67 5.97
C PHE A 43 7.26 -17.81 5.67
N GLU A 44 8.52 -17.49 5.37
CA GLU A 44 9.56 -18.48 5.08
C GLU A 44 9.87 -19.41 6.25
N ARG A 45 9.73 -18.92 7.50
CA ARG A 45 9.88 -19.75 8.69
C ARG A 45 8.70 -20.69 8.85
N PHE A 46 7.48 -20.17 8.69
CA PHE A 46 6.27 -20.98 8.76
C PHE A 46 6.29 -22.13 7.74
N VAL A 47 6.75 -21.85 6.52
CA VAL A 47 6.88 -22.87 5.46
C VAL A 47 7.97 -23.92 5.75
N GLY A 48 9.08 -23.52 6.39
CA GLY A 48 10.19 -24.43 6.66
C GLY A 48 10.75 -25.06 5.37
N GLN A 49 10.70 -26.39 5.29
CA GLN A 49 11.15 -27.21 4.14
C GLN A 49 10.00 -27.83 3.35
N ASP A 50 8.75 -27.56 3.74
CA ASP A 50 7.59 -28.19 3.11
C ASP A 50 7.43 -27.69 1.67
N LEU A 51 6.95 -28.56 0.79
CA LEU A 51 6.59 -28.17 -0.57
C LEU A 51 5.33 -27.30 -0.52
N VAL A 52 5.47 -26.03 -0.93
CA VAL A 52 4.38 -25.05 -0.87
C VAL A 52 4.12 -24.45 -2.25
N TYR A 53 2.86 -24.47 -2.65
CA TYR A 53 2.37 -23.72 -3.80
C TYR A 53 1.83 -22.37 -3.32
N ASN A 54 2.56 -21.31 -3.65
CA ASN A 54 2.20 -19.94 -3.28
C ASN A 54 1.36 -19.31 -4.40
N TYR A 55 0.05 -19.27 -4.22
CA TYR A 55 -0.88 -18.68 -5.19
C TYR A 55 -0.92 -17.16 -5.04
N ILE A 56 -0.58 -16.44 -6.11
CA ILE A 56 -0.50 -14.99 -6.13
C ILE A 56 -1.48 -14.43 -7.17
N ALA A 57 -2.41 -13.61 -6.70
CA ALA A 57 -3.47 -13.00 -7.49
C ALA A 57 -3.01 -11.72 -8.24
N ILE A 58 -1.90 -11.80 -8.99
CA ILE A 58 -1.53 -10.74 -9.95
C ILE A 58 -2.44 -10.89 -11.17
N ARG A 59 -3.12 -9.82 -11.57
CA ARG A 59 -4.08 -9.88 -12.68
C ARG A 59 -3.39 -9.88 -14.04
N ALA A 60 -4.08 -10.37 -15.07
CA ALA A 60 -3.57 -10.39 -16.44
C ALA A 60 -3.28 -8.98 -16.99
N ASP A 61 -4.09 -7.98 -16.63
CA ASP A 61 -3.94 -6.56 -17.01
C ASP A 61 -2.81 -5.83 -16.26
N GLU A 62 -2.10 -6.52 -15.37
CA GLU A 62 -0.90 -6.03 -14.69
C GLU A 62 0.25 -7.06 -14.69
N SER A 63 0.30 -7.90 -15.73
CA SER A 63 1.27 -9.00 -15.89
C SER A 63 2.74 -8.59 -15.85
N GLN A 64 3.05 -7.31 -16.10
CA GLN A 64 4.39 -6.74 -15.90
C GLN A 64 4.85 -6.76 -14.43
N ARG A 65 3.92 -6.88 -13.47
CA ARG A 65 4.22 -6.97 -12.05
C ARG A 65 4.70 -8.37 -11.70
N LYS A 66 5.76 -8.45 -10.91
CA LYS A 66 6.28 -9.71 -10.36
C LYS A 66 5.93 -9.81 -8.88
N GLY A 67 5.47 -10.99 -8.48
CA GLY A 67 5.25 -11.33 -7.08
C GLY A 67 6.57 -11.59 -6.35
N TYR A 68 6.48 -11.94 -5.07
CA TYR A 68 7.61 -12.46 -4.34
C TYR A 68 8.06 -13.79 -4.96
N ILE A 69 9.28 -13.81 -5.50
CA ILE A 69 9.95 -14.99 -6.02
C ILE A 69 10.91 -15.45 -4.92
N SER A 70 10.57 -16.57 -4.28
CA SER A 70 11.43 -17.13 -3.24
C SER A 70 12.73 -17.66 -3.84
N THR A 71 13.82 -17.49 -3.10
CA THR A 71 15.09 -18.18 -3.39
C THR A 71 15.04 -19.65 -3.00
N LYS A 72 14.05 -20.07 -2.19
CA LYS A 72 13.91 -21.45 -1.74
C LYS A 72 13.21 -22.32 -2.79
N PRO A 73 13.78 -23.49 -3.16
CA PRO A 73 13.23 -24.31 -4.24
C PRO A 73 11.91 -25.01 -3.87
N ASN A 74 11.61 -25.18 -2.58
CA ASN A 74 10.35 -25.78 -2.10
C ASN A 74 9.14 -24.84 -2.20
N ILE A 75 9.35 -23.54 -2.45
CA ILE A 75 8.25 -22.58 -2.62
C ILE A 75 8.04 -22.31 -4.11
N LYS A 76 6.90 -22.77 -4.65
CA LYS A 76 6.52 -22.62 -6.06
C LYS A 76 5.45 -21.56 -6.20
N ALA A 77 5.80 -20.41 -6.78
CA ALA A 77 4.82 -19.36 -7.10
C ALA A 77 3.88 -19.81 -8.25
N LYS A 78 2.60 -19.48 -8.12
CA LYS A 78 1.53 -19.76 -9.11
C LYS A 78 0.74 -18.48 -9.38
N TYR A 79 0.40 -18.21 -10.64
CA TYR A 79 -0.22 -16.95 -11.06
C TYR A 79 -1.53 -17.20 -11.81
N PRO A 80 -2.57 -17.75 -11.14
CA PRO A 80 -3.79 -18.22 -11.80
C PRO A 80 -4.48 -17.10 -12.59
N PHE A 81 -4.50 -15.86 -12.09
CA PHE A 81 -5.17 -14.78 -12.80
C PHE A 81 -4.45 -14.31 -14.06
N ILE A 82 -3.12 -14.50 -14.14
CA ILE A 82 -2.39 -14.29 -15.40
C ILE A 82 -2.66 -15.45 -16.35
N GLU A 83 -2.56 -16.68 -15.84
CA GLU A 83 -2.75 -17.93 -16.59
C GLU A 83 -4.16 -18.01 -17.21
N ASP A 84 -5.18 -17.58 -16.47
CA ASP A 84 -6.60 -17.61 -16.86
C ASP A 84 -7.07 -16.32 -17.55
N GLY A 85 -6.19 -15.31 -17.74
CA GLY A 85 -6.55 -14.05 -18.39
C GLY A 85 -7.51 -13.16 -17.60
N ILE A 86 -7.59 -13.32 -16.28
CA ILE A 86 -8.51 -12.61 -15.39
C ILE A 86 -8.04 -11.16 -15.19
N THR A 87 -8.87 -10.20 -15.60
CA THR A 87 -8.62 -8.76 -15.47
C THR A 87 -9.25 -8.18 -14.21
N LYS A 88 -9.00 -6.88 -13.93
CA LYS A 88 -9.69 -6.16 -12.86
C LYS A 88 -11.22 -6.24 -12.97
N ALA A 89 -11.77 -6.14 -14.18
CA ALA A 89 -13.21 -6.18 -14.39
C ALA A 89 -13.79 -7.55 -14.02
N ASP A 90 -13.08 -8.62 -14.38
CA ASP A 90 -13.46 -9.99 -14.03
C ASP A 90 -13.41 -10.23 -12.52
N VAL A 91 -12.39 -9.72 -11.83
CA VAL A 91 -12.30 -9.81 -10.35
C VAL A 91 -13.50 -9.13 -9.69
N MET A 92 -13.90 -7.94 -10.17
CA MET A 92 -15.06 -7.24 -9.65
C MET A 92 -16.35 -8.05 -9.86
N ARG A 93 -16.52 -8.62 -11.06
CA ARG A 93 -17.66 -9.51 -11.36
C ARG A 93 -17.68 -10.73 -10.44
N ILE A 94 -16.56 -11.41 -10.25
CA ILE A 94 -16.44 -12.59 -9.37
C ILE A 94 -16.82 -12.24 -7.92
N LEU A 95 -16.37 -11.08 -7.41
CA LEU A 95 -16.70 -10.64 -6.05
C LEU A 95 -18.20 -10.37 -5.86
N GLU A 96 -18.85 -9.79 -6.88
CA GLU A 96 -20.29 -9.53 -6.87
C GLU A 96 -21.09 -10.83 -6.96
N GLU A 97 -20.78 -11.69 -7.95
CA GLU A 97 -21.47 -12.96 -8.19
C GLU A 97 -21.32 -13.96 -7.02
N SER A 98 -20.20 -13.89 -6.29
CA SER A 98 -19.96 -14.73 -5.10
C SER A 98 -20.67 -14.23 -3.83
N GLY A 99 -21.27 -13.03 -3.86
CA GLY A 99 -21.91 -12.41 -2.69
C GLY A 99 -20.93 -11.97 -1.60
N ILE A 100 -19.62 -11.94 -1.89
CA ILE A 100 -18.58 -11.47 -0.96
C ILE A 100 -18.50 -9.94 -0.99
N GLY A 101 -18.58 -9.35 -2.18
CA GLY A 101 -18.46 -7.92 -2.40
C GLY A 101 -17.09 -7.34 -2.06
N LEU A 102 -17.01 -6.01 -1.99
CA LEU A 102 -15.79 -5.30 -1.61
C LEU A 102 -15.70 -5.05 -0.10
N PRO A 103 -14.50 -5.16 0.49
CA PRO A 103 -14.26 -4.73 1.86
C PRO A 103 -14.58 -3.23 2.10
N LYS A 104 -15.18 -2.92 3.25
CA LYS A 104 -15.57 -1.54 3.64
C LYS A 104 -14.43 -0.52 3.65
N TYR A 105 -13.17 -0.95 3.79
CA TYR A 105 -12.04 -0.01 3.77
C TYR A 105 -11.87 0.67 2.41
N TYR A 106 -12.44 0.12 1.32
CA TYR A 106 -12.42 0.76 0.00
C TYR A 106 -13.21 2.07 -0.06
N GLU A 107 -14.06 2.36 0.94
CA GLU A 107 -14.75 3.64 1.06
C GLU A 107 -13.80 4.84 1.26
N TRP A 108 -12.59 4.60 1.75
CA TRP A 108 -11.64 5.67 2.09
C TRP A 108 -10.17 5.33 1.85
N ARG A 109 -9.86 4.09 1.44
CA ARG A 109 -8.53 3.66 0.99
C ARG A 109 -8.60 3.00 -0.38
N SER A 110 -7.57 3.23 -1.16
CA SER A 110 -7.34 2.59 -2.46
C SER A 110 -6.84 1.16 -2.33
N ARG A 111 -6.18 0.80 -1.21
CA ARG A 111 -5.45 -0.46 -1.06
C ARG A 111 -5.55 -1.00 0.36
N SER A 112 -5.54 -2.33 0.49
CA SER A 112 -5.30 -2.99 1.76
C SER A 112 -3.85 -2.78 2.19
N GLY A 113 -3.63 -2.29 3.41
CA GLY A 113 -2.29 -2.07 3.93
C GLY A 113 -2.28 -1.79 5.43
N CYS A 114 -1.10 -1.76 6.02
CA CYS A 114 -0.91 -1.31 7.41
C CYS A 114 -1.39 0.15 7.55
N TYR A 115 -1.77 0.56 8.76
CA TYR A 115 -2.22 1.94 9.01
C TYR A 115 -1.08 2.96 8.91
N PHE A 116 0.17 2.52 9.12
CA PHE A 116 1.40 3.31 9.00
C PHE A 116 2.16 3.04 7.69
N CYS A 117 1.47 2.67 6.61
CA CYS A 117 2.17 2.37 5.37
C CYS A 117 2.66 3.67 4.70
N PHE A 118 3.96 3.79 4.44
CA PHE A 118 4.54 4.93 3.71
C PHE A 118 4.05 5.09 2.27
N PHE A 119 3.40 4.06 1.70
CA PHE A 119 2.73 4.19 0.40
C PHE A 119 1.31 4.79 0.48
N GLN A 120 0.81 5.06 1.69
CA GLN A 120 -0.50 5.64 1.89
C GLN A 120 -0.54 7.06 1.33
N GLN A 121 -1.57 7.36 0.52
CA GLN A 121 -1.75 8.69 -0.05
C GLN A 121 -2.12 9.69 1.04
N ARG A 122 -1.83 10.98 0.82
CA ARG A 122 -2.19 12.07 1.74
C ARG A 122 -3.68 12.06 2.12
N ILE A 123 -4.57 11.84 1.15
CA ILE A 123 -6.01 11.72 1.41
C ILE A 123 -6.36 10.51 2.29
N GLU A 124 -5.63 9.41 2.16
CA GLU A 124 -5.84 8.22 2.98
C GLU A 124 -5.34 8.45 4.42
N TRP A 125 -4.30 9.29 4.62
CA TRP A 125 -3.89 9.77 5.95
C TRP A 125 -4.95 10.63 6.62
N ILE A 126 -5.60 11.53 5.87
CA ILE A 126 -6.77 12.28 6.38
C ILE A 126 -7.92 11.34 6.71
N GLY A 127 -8.18 10.36 5.86
CA GLY A 127 -9.18 9.32 6.12
C GLY A 127 -8.87 8.52 7.39
N LEU A 128 -7.60 8.18 7.62
CA LEU A 128 -7.14 7.51 8.83
C LEU A 128 -7.36 8.39 10.06
N TYR A 129 -7.00 9.68 9.99
CA TYR A 129 -7.22 10.65 11.05
C TYR A 129 -8.70 10.76 11.43
N LYS A 130 -9.59 10.87 10.44
CA LYS A 130 -11.04 11.03 10.67
C LYS A 130 -11.72 9.75 11.20
N ARG A 131 -11.29 8.57 10.76
CA ARG A 131 -11.98 7.29 11.06
C ARG A 131 -11.33 6.48 12.18
N HIS A 132 -10.02 6.63 12.36
CA HIS A 132 -9.21 5.86 13.32
C HIS A 132 -8.15 6.77 13.97
N PRO A 133 -8.56 7.80 14.74
CA PRO A 133 -7.67 8.79 15.32
C PRO A 133 -6.58 8.15 16.20
N GLU A 134 -6.88 7.05 16.90
CA GLU A 134 -5.92 6.32 17.73
C GLU A 134 -4.77 5.71 16.91
N LYS A 135 -5.07 5.19 15.71
CA LYS A 135 -4.03 4.63 14.81
C LYS A 135 -3.23 5.74 14.14
N PHE A 136 -3.89 6.84 13.81
CA PHE A 136 -3.22 8.03 13.29
C PHE A 136 -2.22 8.57 14.31
N GLN A 137 -2.63 8.71 15.57
CA GLN A 137 -1.78 9.13 16.68
C GLN A 137 -0.56 8.22 16.84
N GLN A 138 -0.76 6.91 16.82
CA GLN A 138 0.35 5.95 16.89
C GLN A 138 1.34 6.11 15.74
N ALA A 139 0.87 6.33 14.51
CA ALA A 139 1.76 6.57 13.38
C ALA A 139 2.53 7.88 13.55
N MET A 140 1.86 8.95 14.00
CA MET A 140 2.46 10.26 14.24
C MET A 140 3.56 10.21 15.31
N GLU A 141 3.39 9.39 16.35
CA GLU A 141 4.41 9.18 17.40
C GLU A 141 5.67 8.45 16.90
N MET A 142 5.60 7.79 15.75
CA MET A 142 6.76 7.11 15.16
C MET A 142 7.63 8.06 14.33
N GLU A 143 7.12 9.23 13.95
CA GLU A 143 7.91 10.24 13.25
C GLU A 143 8.95 10.86 14.17
N LYS A 144 10.14 11.13 13.63
CA LYS A 144 11.26 11.70 14.38
C LYS A 144 11.93 12.81 13.61
N GLU A 145 12.54 13.72 14.35
CA GLU A 145 13.44 14.75 13.84
C GLU A 145 14.74 14.62 14.62
N ASP A 146 15.85 14.48 13.91
CA ASP A 146 17.16 14.43 14.52
C ASP A 146 17.60 15.86 14.87
N PRO A 147 17.77 16.20 16.17
CA PRO A 147 18.13 17.54 16.59
C PRO A 147 19.55 17.96 16.18
N VAL A 148 20.42 17.01 15.83
CA VAL A 148 21.82 17.28 15.47
C VAL A 148 21.96 17.51 13.97
N THR A 149 21.37 16.63 13.15
CA THR A 149 21.47 16.70 11.69
C THR A 149 20.36 17.51 11.05
N GLY A 150 19.23 17.71 11.75
CA GLY A 150 18.01 18.28 11.20
C GLY A 150 17.24 17.33 10.27
N GLU A 151 17.66 16.06 10.17
CA GLU A 151 16.97 15.09 9.31
C GLU A 151 15.59 14.73 9.88
N ARG A 152 14.58 14.74 9.00
CA ARG A 152 13.20 14.44 9.33
C ARG A 152 12.83 13.06 8.81
N PHE A 153 12.45 12.16 9.71
CA PHE A 153 11.91 10.83 9.41
C PHE A 153 10.39 10.89 9.50
N THR A 154 9.74 11.27 8.39
CA THR A 154 8.28 11.38 8.27
C THR A 154 7.71 10.28 7.38
N TRP A 155 6.43 9.95 7.55
CA TRP A 155 5.75 8.97 6.70
C TRP A 155 5.46 9.49 5.30
N VAL A 156 5.25 10.80 5.20
CA VAL A 156 5.00 11.51 3.95
C VAL A 156 6.26 12.32 3.62
N PRO A 157 6.81 12.19 2.39
CA PRO A 157 7.94 13.01 1.99
C PRO A 157 7.60 14.51 2.07
N GLY A 158 8.45 15.30 2.73
CA GLY A 158 8.35 16.75 2.81
C GLY A 158 7.41 17.33 3.88
N GLU A 159 6.58 16.51 4.54
CA GLU A 159 5.71 16.96 5.63
C GLU A 159 5.47 15.87 6.68
N SER A 160 5.32 16.28 7.94
CA SER A 160 4.94 15.40 9.05
C SER A 160 3.42 15.23 9.11
N LEU A 161 2.97 14.17 9.78
CA LEU A 161 1.55 13.96 10.06
C LEU A 161 0.94 15.09 10.91
N ARG A 162 1.75 15.77 11.74
CA ARG A 162 1.33 16.97 12.50
C ARG A 162 1.02 18.16 11.59
N GLU A 163 1.80 18.34 10.53
CA GLU A 163 1.56 19.41 9.55
C GLU A 163 0.37 19.07 8.64
N LEU A 164 0.22 17.81 8.28
CA LEU A 164 -0.84 17.30 7.42
C LEU A 164 -2.25 17.54 8.00
N ILE A 165 -2.40 17.46 9.33
CA ILE A 165 -3.70 17.67 10.01
C ILE A 165 -4.08 19.14 10.24
N ARG A 166 -3.25 20.11 9.82
CA ARG A 166 -3.63 21.52 9.90
C ARG A 166 -4.90 21.76 9.08
N PRO A 167 -5.92 22.48 9.58
CA PRO A 167 -7.20 22.64 8.89
C PRO A 167 -7.07 23.12 7.44
N GLU A 168 -6.18 24.07 7.19
CA GLU A 168 -5.87 24.59 5.85
C GLU A 168 -5.30 23.51 4.92
N ARG A 169 -4.38 22.67 5.41
CA ARG A 169 -3.76 21.59 4.64
C ARG A 169 -4.76 20.46 4.35
N ILE A 170 -5.61 20.11 5.31
CA ILE A 170 -6.71 19.15 5.11
C ILE A 170 -7.62 19.61 3.96
N GLN A 171 -8.09 20.86 4.01
CA GLN A 171 -8.96 21.42 2.96
C GLN A 171 -8.28 21.40 1.59
N GLN A 172 -6.99 21.73 1.54
CA GLN A 172 -6.21 21.70 0.31
C GLN A 172 -6.12 20.28 -0.28
N ILE A 173 -5.79 19.28 0.53
CA ILE A 173 -5.67 17.88 0.07
C ILE A 173 -7.03 17.33 -0.38
N GLU A 174 -8.11 17.62 0.35
CA GLU A 174 -9.45 17.18 -0.02
C GLU A 174 -9.93 17.83 -1.33
N ALA A 175 -9.68 19.13 -1.51
CA ALA A 175 -10.00 19.83 -2.74
C ALA A 175 -9.20 19.28 -3.94
N ASN A 176 -7.91 19.01 -3.75
CA ASN A 176 -7.07 18.40 -4.77
C ASN A 176 -7.54 17.00 -5.14
N PHE A 177 -7.92 16.18 -4.14
CA PHE A 177 -8.46 14.85 -4.38
C PHE A 177 -9.80 14.90 -5.12
N GLN A 178 -10.71 15.81 -4.76
CA GLN A 178 -11.96 16.02 -5.49
C GLN A 178 -11.72 16.41 -6.95
N LYS A 179 -10.76 17.31 -7.22
CA LYS A 179 -10.37 17.67 -8.59
C LYS A 179 -9.86 16.43 -9.35
N LYS A 180 -8.99 15.61 -8.75
CA LYS A 180 -8.51 14.34 -9.34
C LYS A 180 -9.67 13.39 -9.68
N LEU A 181 -10.63 13.20 -8.77
CA LEU A 181 -11.82 12.36 -9.01
C LEU A 181 -12.69 12.87 -10.16
N LEU A 182 -12.93 14.18 -10.23
CA LEU A 182 -13.71 14.79 -11.30
C LEU A 182 -13.04 14.59 -12.66
N VAL A 183 -11.72 14.66 -12.72
CA VAL A 183 -10.95 14.39 -13.94
C VAL A 183 -11.04 12.92 -14.34
N MET A 184 -10.81 12.00 -13.39
CA MET A 184 -10.86 10.56 -13.66
C MET A 184 -12.23 10.14 -14.19
N ASN A 185 -13.32 10.67 -13.61
CA ASN A 185 -14.69 10.39 -14.05
C ASN A 185 -15.04 11.02 -15.41
N LYS A 186 -14.34 12.09 -15.82
CA LYS A 186 -14.51 12.75 -17.13
C LYS A 186 -13.61 12.16 -18.21
N SER A 187 -12.70 11.24 -17.86
CA SER A 187 -11.80 10.62 -18.83
C SER A 187 -12.57 9.65 -19.72
N VAL A 188 -12.86 10.09 -20.94
CA VAL A 188 -13.47 9.30 -22.01
C VAL A 188 -12.36 8.49 -22.71
N PRO A 189 -12.60 7.25 -23.17
CA PRO A 189 -11.65 6.58 -24.05
C PRO A 189 -11.33 7.47 -25.27
N ASN A 190 -10.04 7.56 -25.62
CA ASN A 190 -9.49 8.32 -26.77
C ASN A 190 -9.20 9.83 -26.56
N MET A 191 -8.78 10.24 -25.36
CA MET A 191 -8.29 11.60 -25.11
C MET A 191 -6.84 11.79 -25.63
N PRO A 192 -6.48 12.94 -26.23
CA PRO A 192 -5.12 13.18 -26.69
C PRO A 192 -4.10 13.15 -25.55
N LEU A 193 -2.95 12.53 -25.81
CA LEU A 193 -1.88 12.26 -24.85
C LEU A 193 -1.38 13.53 -24.12
N SER A 194 -1.36 14.67 -24.80
CA SER A 194 -1.01 15.99 -24.23
C SER A 194 -1.92 16.41 -23.07
N LYS A 195 -3.20 16.04 -23.13
CA LYS A 195 -4.19 16.34 -22.08
C LYS A 195 -4.02 15.42 -20.89
N VAL A 196 -3.59 14.18 -21.10
CA VAL A 196 -3.27 13.21 -20.04
C VAL A 196 -2.04 13.67 -19.24
N PHE A 197 -0.97 14.11 -19.92
CA PHE A 197 0.22 14.63 -19.25
C PHE A 197 -0.02 15.96 -18.52
N ALA A 198 -0.83 16.86 -19.07
CA ALA A 198 -1.20 18.11 -18.37
C ALA A 198 -2.00 17.88 -17.08
N LEU A 199 -2.72 16.75 -16.97
CA LEU A 199 -3.43 16.36 -15.76
C LEU A 199 -2.47 15.84 -14.68
N ASP A 200 -1.41 15.13 -15.08
CA ASP A 200 -0.38 14.57 -14.19
C ASP A 200 0.49 15.69 -13.56
N VAL A 201 0.83 16.72 -14.36
CA VAL A 201 1.70 17.85 -13.95
C VAL A 201 1.03 18.80 -12.93
N SER A 202 -0.29 18.72 -12.73
CA SER A 202 -1.00 19.53 -11.72
C SER A 202 -1.06 18.90 -10.32
N CYS A 203 -0.45 17.73 -10.16
CA CYS A 203 -0.47 16.93 -8.94
C CYS A 203 0.80 17.19 -8.14
N ASP A 204 0.64 17.39 -6.82
CA ASP A 204 1.71 17.51 -5.82
C ASP A 204 3.00 16.76 -6.25
N GLU A 205 4.13 17.46 -6.34
CA GLU A 205 5.43 16.95 -6.89
C GLU A 205 5.97 15.68 -6.21
N GLY A 206 5.28 15.16 -5.18
CA GLY A 206 5.62 13.92 -4.46
C GLY A 206 4.59 12.80 -4.52
N ASP A 207 3.54 12.92 -5.34
CA ASP A 207 2.47 11.92 -5.50
C ASP A 207 2.60 11.11 -6.81
N GLU A 208 3.81 11.01 -7.39
CA GLU A 208 4.03 10.14 -8.55
C GLU A 208 3.58 8.71 -8.21
N PRO A 209 2.76 8.07 -9.09
CA PRO A 209 2.44 6.66 -8.91
C PRO A 209 3.75 5.88 -8.97
N CYS A 210 4.21 5.37 -7.84
CA CYS A 210 5.40 4.54 -7.77
C CYS A 210 5.19 3.30 -8.66
N LEU A 211 5.70 3.39 -9.90
CA LEU A 211 5.68 2.32 -10.90
C LEU A 211 6.58 1.14 -10.50
N ILE A 212 7.34 1.30 -9.41
CA ILE A 212 8.34 0.33 -8.95
C ILE A 212 7.73 -0.50 -7.81
N CYS A 213 6.97 -1.52 -8.21
CA CYS A 213 6.82 -2.72 -7.39
C CYS A 213 7.92 -3.72 -7.76
N GLN A 214 9.19 -3.34 -7.59
CA GLN A 214 10.28 -4.31 -7.53
C GLN A 214 10.49 -4.66 -6.05
N LEU A 215 10.31 -5.94 -5.73
CA LEU A 215 10.62 -6.51 -4.43
C LEU A 215 12.13 -6.66 -4.27
#